data_AF-A0A1B1EUU9-F1
#
_entry.id   AF-A0A1B1EUU9-F1
#
_cell.length_a   1.000
_cell.length_b   1.000
_cell.length_c   1.000
_cell.angle_alpha   90.00
_cell.angle_beta   90.00
_cell.angle_gamma   90.00
#
_symmetry.space_group_name_H-M   'P 1'
#
loop_
_entity.id
_entity.type
_entity.pdbx_description
1 polymer ?
#
loop_
_entity_poly.entity_id
_entity_poly.type
_entity_poly.pdbx_seq_one_letter_code
_entity_poly.pdbx_strand_id
1 'polypeptide(L)'
;MHLQFINQTDSFTQEKNKKKRIENCFISFRNEMLEFARNVGNNMTMKEFSKEVSQLWKNTPESKKDEYKRKYEINREISKNSKSMLIQEIIDLFNQLSELLIAIINDSSEMSYYENISTILNLKIRIMIKVEEYIDNVFQFEEKSTELLLKVYYDIYEKSFINNLILFDDFMEWYLL
;
A
#
# COMPACT_ATOMS: atom_id res chain seq x y z
N MET A 1 43.67 -40.67 -1.83
CA MET A 1 43.43 -39.25 -2.15
C MET A 1 41.93 -39.00 -1.96
N HIS A 2 41.54 -38.69 -0.73
CA HIS A 2 40.14 -38.46 -0.34
C HIS A 2 39.86 -36.96 -0.38
N LEU A 3 38.90 -36.53 -1.19
CA LEU A 3 38.29 -35.21 -1.08
C LEU A 3 36.79 -35.43 -0.89
N GLN A 4 36.34 -35.20 0.34
CA GLN A 4 34.94 -35.08 0.71
C GLN A 4 34.46 -33.69 0.29
N PHE A 5 33.42 -33.63 -0.55
CA PHE A 5 32.69 -32.41 -0.81
C PHE A 5 31.82 -32.09 0.41
N ILE A 6 32.23 -31.07 1.18
CA ILE A 6 31.38 -30.43 2.18
C ILE A 6 30.52 -29.41 1.42
N ASN A 7 29.26 -29.76 1.17
CA ASN A 7 28.25 -28.76 0.81
C ASN A 7 28.03 -27.86 2.02
N GLN A 8 28.57 -26.65 1.96
CA GLN A 8 28.13 -25.54 2.78
C GLN A 8 26.67 -25.25 2.41
N THR A 9 25.74 -25.74 3.23
CA THR A 9 24.39 -25.20 3.25
C THR A 9 24.48 -23.85 3.90
N ASP A 10 24.51 -22.80 3.07
CA ASP A 10 24.29 -21.44 3.54
C ASP A 10 22.98 -21.41 4.33
N SER A 11 23.12 -21.05 5.60
CA SER A 11 22.01 -20.84 6.50
C SER A 11 21.18 -19.67 5.98
N PHE A 12 20.12 -19.97 5.24
CA PHE A 12 19.00 -19.05 5.10
C PHE A 12 18.44 -18.80 6.50
N THR A 13 18.91 -17.73 7.14
CA THR A 13 18.17 -17.06 8.20
C THR A 13 16.81 -16.71 7.62
N GLN A 14 15.80 -17.53 7.95
CA GLN A 14 14.41 -17.15 7.80
C GLN A 14 14.21 -15.87 8.62
N GLU A 15 14.33 -14.72 7.96
CA GLU A 15 13.69 -13.51 8.45
C GLU A 15 12.22 -13.87 8.66
N LYS A 16 11.84 -13.96 9.93
CA LYS A 16 10.45 -14.06 10.33
C LYS A 16 9.79 -12.79 9.84
N ASN A 17 9.22 -12.85 8.63
CA ASN A 17 8.15 -12.00 8.17
C ASN A 17 7.04 -12.07 9.24
N LYS A 18 7.15 -11.23 10.26
CA LYS A 18 6.11 -11.02 11.26
C LYS A 18 4.95 -10.47 10.45
N LYS A 19 4.01 -11.32 10.04
CA LYS A 19 2.71 -10.87 9.53
C LYS A 19 2.22 -9.79 10.49
N LYS A 20 2.19 -8.53 10.03
CA LYS A 20 1.52 -7.43 10.74
C LYS A 20 0.16 -8.00 11.11
N ARG A 21 -0.11 -8.12 12.42
CA ARG A 21 -1.43 -8.60 12.87
C ARG A 21 -2.43 -7.61 12.29
N ILE A 22 -3.37 -8.13 11.51
CA ILE A 22 -4.52 -7.37 11.03
C ILE A 22 -5.09 -6.65 12.25
N GLU A 23 -5.17 -5.32 12.20
CA GLU A 23 -5.75 -4.52 13.27
C GLU A 23 -7.11 -5.11 13.65
N ASN A 24 -7.36 -5.30 14.94
CA ASN A 24 -8.61 -5.88 15.46
C ASN A 24 -9.41 -4.76 16.14
N CYS A 25 -10.74 -4.89 16.28
CA CYS A 25 -11.59 -3.91 16.96
C CYS A 25 -11.12 -3.56 18.39
N PHE A 26 -10.38 -4.47 19.04
CA PHE A 26 -9.69 -4.20 20.31
C PHE A 26 -8.67 -3.06 20.23
N ILE A 27 -7.99 -2.86 19.09
CA ILE A 27 -7.02 -1.78 18.90
C ILE A 27 -7.73 -0.41 18.95
N SER A 28 -8.90 -0.29 18.33
CA SER A 28 -9.72 0.93 18.40
C SER A 28 -10.12 1.24 19.84
N PHE A 29 -10.59 0.23 20.58
CA PHE A 29 -10.90 0.36 22.00
C PHE A 29 -9.67 0.78 22.82
N ARG A 30 -8.52 0.14 22.59
CA ARG A 30 -7.27 0.46 23.30
C ARG A 30 -6.80 1.89 23.04
N ASN A 31 -6.91 2.37 21.80
CA ASN A 31 -6.51 3.73 21.44
C ASN A 31 -7.41 4.78 22.12
N GLU A 32 -8.72 4.54 22.15
CA GLU A 32 -9.67 5.41 22.87
C GLU A 32 -9.35 5.46 24.37
N MET A 33 -9.06 4.30 24.99
CA MET A 33 -8.65 4.26 26.40
C MET A 33 -7.31 4.95 26.65
N LEU A 34 -6.39 4.92 25.67
CA LEU A 34 -5.08 5.56 25.77
C LEU A 34 -5.21 7.09 25.70
N GLU A 35 -6.07 7.58 24.82
CA GLU A 35 -6.40 9.00 24.72
C GLU A 35 -7.06 9.50 26.01
N PHE A 36 -8.05 8.76 26.53
CA PHE A 36 -8.66 9.07 27.82
C PHE A 36 -7.62 9.11 28.95
N ALA A 37 -6.74 8.10 29.03
CA ALA A 37 -5.68 8.02 30.04
C ALA A 37 -4.72 9.21 29.96
N ARG A 38 -4.35 9.65 28.75
CA ARG A 38 -3.53 10.84 28.53
C ARG A 38 -4.24 12.12 29.01
N ASN A 39 -5.52 12.26 28.69
CA ASN A 39 -6.31 13.44 29.05
C ASN A 39 -6.52 13.60 30.56
N VAL A 40 -6.59 12.49 31.30
CA VAL A 40 -6.70 12.51 32.78
C VAL A 40 -5.34 12.54 33.49
N GLY A 41 -4.23 12.66 32.75
CA GLY A 41 -2.88 12.75 33.33
C GLY A 41 -2.39 11.45 33.97
N ASN A 42 -2.80 10.30 33.44
CA ASN A 42 -2.38 9.01 33.96
C ASN A 42 -0.90 8.74 33.60
N ASN A 43 -0.06 8.54 34.63
CA ASN A 43 1.37 8.28 34.51
C ASN A 43 1.74 6.78 34.44
N MET A 44 0.76 5.92 34.19
CA MET A 44 0.96 4.48 34.10
C MET A 44 1.93 4.10 32.97
N THR A 45 2.75 3.08 33.21
CA THR A 45 3.64 2.57 32.16
C THR A 45 2.82 1.88 31.06
N MET A 46 3.32 1.90 29.81
CA MET A 46 2.63 1.23 28.70
C MET A 46 2.37 -0.27 28.94
N LYS A 47 3.21 -0.93 29.76
CA LYS A 47 3.06 -2.34 30.13
C LYS A 47 1.86 -2.55 31.04
N GLU A 48 1.72 -1.73 32.07
CA GLU A 48 0.60 -1.77 33.01
C GLU A 48 -0.70 -1.40 32.29
N PHE A 49 -0.69 -0.33 31.50
CA PHE A 49 -1.84 0.11 30.71
C PHE A 49 -2.35 -1.00 29.79
N SER A 50 -1.44 -1.68 29.08
CA SER A 50 -1.82 -2.77 28.17
C SER A 50 -2.46 -3.94 28.91
N LYS A 51 -2.02 -4.23 30.15
CA LYS A 51 -2.60 -5.29 30.98
C LYS A 51 -4.01 -4.90 31.45
N GLU A 52 -4.19 -3.68 31.93
CA GLU A 52 -5.48 -3.19 32.42
C GLU A 52 -6.53 -3.11 31.31
N VAL A 53 -6.19 -2.52 30.16
CA VAL A 53 -7.11 -2.41 29.02
C VAL A 53 -7.51 -3.79 28.49
N SER A 54 -6.59 -4.76 28.49
CA SER A 54 -6.91 -6.14 28.11
C SER A 54 -7.92 -6.78 29.06
N GLN A 55 -7.81 -6.51 30.36
CA GLN A 55 -8.76 -7.01 31.35
C GLN A 55 -10.11 -6.29 31.26
N LEU A 56 -10.09 -4.97 31.04
CA LEU A 56 -11.27 -4.16 30.83
C LEU A 56 -12.06 -4.65 29.60
N TRP A 57 -11.36 -4.96 28.51
CA TRP A 57 -11.98 -5.51 27.30
C TRP A 57 -12.67 -6.86 27.56
N LYS A 58 -12.05 -7.76 28.34
CA LYS A 58 -12.68 -9.04 28.71
C LYS A 58 -13.98 -8.83 29.49
N ASN A 59 -13.99 -7.85 30.37
CA ASN A 59 -15.14 -7.51 31.23
C ASN A 59 -16.18 -6.63 30.52
N THR A 60 -15.88 -6.15 29.30
CA THR A 60 -16.79 -5.30 28.54
C THR A 60 -17.99 -6.12 28.03
N PRO A 61 -19.23 -5.60 28.17
CA PRO A 61 -20.43 -6.26 27.64
C PRO A 61 -20.33 -6.51 26.14
N GLU A 62 -20.89 -7.62 25.67
CA GLU A 62 -20.81 -8.01 24.26
C GLU A 62 -21.44 -6.96 23.34
N SER A 63 -22.54 -6.32 23.75
CA SER A 63 -23.16 -5.22 23.01
C SER A 63 -22.20 -4.06 22.71
N LYS A 64 -21.34 -3.70 23.67
CA LYS A 64 -20.34 -2.65 23.49
C LYS A 64 -19.18 -3.15 22.60
N LYS A 65 -18.81 -4.43 22.69
CA LYS A 65 -17.83 -5.01 21.75
C LYS A 65 -18.36 -5.06 20.33
N ASP A 66 -19.65 -5.33 20.14
CA ASP A 66 -20.31 -5.31 18.83
C ASP A 66 -20.28 -3.92 18.21
N GLU A 67 -20.44 -2.85 19.00
CA GLU A 67 -20.27 -1.47 18.50
C GLU A 67 -18.84 -1.23 17.98
N TYR A 68 -17.81 -1.65 18.72
CA TYR A 68 -16.42 -1.53 18.25
C TYR A 68 -16.15 -2.40 17.02
N LYS A 69 -16.73 -3.60 16.96
CA LYS A 69 -16.63 -4.48 15.81
C LYS A 69 -17.25 -3.83 14.58
N ARG A 70 -18.47 -3.27 14.70
CA ARG A 70 -19.16 -2.55 13.62
C ARG A 70 -18.37 -1.33 13.15
N LYS A 71 -17.88 -0.49 14.07
CA LYS A 71 -17.03 0.67 13.74
C LYS A 71 -15.76 0.24 12.99
N TYR A 72 -15.13 -0.84 13.45
CA TYR A 72 -13.95 -1.40 12.80
C TYR A 72 -14.26 -1.91 11.38
N GLU A 73 -15.36 -2.65 11.21
CA GLU A 73 -15.77 -3.17 9.90
C GLU A 73 -16.05 -2.04 8.91
N ILE A 74 -16.78 -1.01 9.33
CA ILE A 74 -17.06 0.19 8.53
C ILE A 74 -15.74 0.88 8.13
N ASN A 75 -14.84 1.14 9.09
CA ASN A 75 -13.58 1.82 8.79
C ASN A 75 -12.69 0.98 7.87
N ARG A 76 -12.68 -0.34 8.04
CA ARG A 76 -11.96 -1.27 7.18
C ARG A 76 -12.53 -1.28 5.76
N GLU A 77 -13.86 -1.24 5.61
CA GLU A 77 -14.51 -1.15 4.30
C GLU A 77 -14.26 0.20 3.62
N ILE A 78 -14.35 1.31 4.36
CA ILE A 78 -14.01 2.65 3.84
C ILE A 78 -12.56 2.68 3.35
N SER A 79 -11.62 2.17 4.14
CA SER A 79 -10.20 2.09 3.76
C SER A 79 -10.00 1.24 2.50
N LYS A 80 -10.66 0.09 2.39
CA LYS A 80 -10.63 -0.75 1.20
C LYS A 80 -11.22 -0.06 -0.03
N ASN A 81 -12.35 0.61 0.13
CA ASN A 81 -13.02 1.32 -0.96
C ASN A 81 -12.18 2.50 -1.45
N SER A 82 -11.59 3.26 -0.53
CA SER A 82 -10.63 4.35 -0.85
C SER A 82 -9.42 3.80 -1.62
N LYS A 83 -8.82 2.70 -1.13
CA LYS A 83 -7.75 1.99 -1.84
C LYS A 83 -8.17 1.58 -3.26
N SER A 84 -9.39 1.06 -3.40
CA SER A 84 -9.93 0.62 -4.69
C SER A 84 -10.22 1.77 -5.65
N MET A 85 -10.61 2.94 -5.14
CA MET A 85 -10.83 4.14 -5.96
C MET A 85 -9.50 4.71 -6.46
N LEU A 86 -8.51 4.87 -5.56
CA LEU A 86 -7.19 5.38 -5.94
C LEU A 86 -6.52 4.51 -7.00
N ILE A 87 -6.59 3.19 -6.87
CA ILE A 87 -6.00 2.30 -7.87
C ILE A 87 -6.74 2.36 -9.20
N GLN A 88 -8.07 2.57 -9.20
CA GLN A 88 -8.83 2.73 -10.42
C GLN A 88 -8.45 4.04 -11.14
N GLU A 89 -8.29 5.15 -10.41
CA GLU A 89 -7.82 6.41 -10.98
C GLU A 89 -6.44 6.27 -11.64
N ILE A 90 -5.52 5.52 -11.02
CA ILE A 90 -4.22 5.22 -11.61
C ILE A 90 -4.40 4.43 -12.91
N ILE A 91 -5.19 3.36 -12.88
CA ILE A 91 -5.45 2.52 -14.06
C ILE A 91 -6.05 3.33 -15.22
N ASP A 92 -7.00 4.22 -14.93
CA ASP A 92 -7.64 5.05 -15.95
C ASP A 92 -6.63 6.00 -16.61
N LEU A 93 -5.69 6.57 -15.84
CA LEU A 93 -4.61 7.39 -16.38
C LEU A 93 -3.60 6.56 -17.20
N PHE A 94 -3.27 5.35 -16.75
CA PHE A 94 -2.42 4.41 -17.49
C PHE A 94 -3.06 4.02 -18.84
N ASN A 95 -4.36 3.79 -18.85
CA ASN A 95 -5.11 3.46 -20.06
C ASN A 95 -5.12 4.64 -21.04
N GLN A 96 -5.38 5.86 -20.57
CA GLN A 96 -5.31 7.08 -21.38
C GLN A 96 -3.93 7.27 -22.02
N LEU A 97 -2.86 7.05 -21.26
CA LEU A 97 -1.51 7.14 -21.79
C LEU A 97 -1.24 6.04 -22.82
N SER A 98 -1.67 4.81 -22.55
CA SER A 98 -1.49 3.68 -23.48
C SER A 98 -2.22 3.91 -24.79
N GLU A 99 -3.47 4.38 -24.76
CA GLU A 99 -4.26 4.73 -25.94
C GLU A 99 -3.59 5.84 -26.77
N LEU A 100 -3.08 6.88 -26.11
CA LEU A 100 -2.34 7.96 -26.78
C LEU A 100 -1.09 7.44 -27.48
N LEU A 101 -0.29 6.60 -26.80
CA LEU A 101 0.91 6.00 -27.38
C LEU A 101 0.56 5.11 -28.58
N ILE A 102 -0.49 4.30 -28.50
CA ILE A 102 -0.97 3.48 -29.62
C ILE A 102 -1.37 4.36 -30.81
N ALA A 103 -2.10 5.45 -30.57
CA ALA A 103 -2.50 6.38 -31.61
C ALA A 103 -1.29 6.98 -32.34
N ILE A 104 -0.28 7.42 -31.59
CA ILE A 104 0.97 7.98 -32.15
C ILE A 104 1.73 6.92 -32.95
N ILE A 105 1.86 5.69 -32.44
CA ILE A 105 2.53 4.59 -33.13
C ILE A 105 1.84 4.30 -34.48
N ASN A 106 0.50 4.31 -34.51
CA ASN A 106 -0.26 4.04 -35.72
C ASN A 106 -0.19 5.18 -36.75
N ASP A 107 -0.04 6.42 -36.32
CA ASP A 107 0.07 7.60 -37.20
C ASP A 107 1.38 7.64 -37.99
N SER A 108 2.40 6.85 -37.60
CA SER A 108 3.70 6.66 -38.29
C SER A 108 4.52 7.94 -38.57
N SER A 109 4.00 9.12 -38.24
CA SER A 109 4.65 10.41 -38.47
C SER A 109 5.39 10.86 -37.21
N GLU A 110 6.69 11.15 -37.33
CA GLU A 110 7.48 11.69 -36.21
C GLU A 110 6.89 13.00 -35.67
N MET A 111 6.21 13.77 -36.53
CA MET A 111 5.55 15.04 -36.18
C MET A 111 4.44 14.86 -35.13
N SER A 112 3.66 13.78 -35.23
CA SER A 112 2.60 13.44 -34.26
C SER A 112 3.13 13.20 -32.85
N TYR A 113 4.32 12.61 -32.72
CA TYR A 113 4.93 12.43 -31.41
C TYR A 113 5.28 13.77 -30.76
N TYR A 114 6.00 14.66 -31.47
CA TYR A 114 6.42 15.96 -30.94
C TYR A 114 5.25 16.85 -30.51
N GLU A 115 4.13 16.79 -31.24
CA GLU A 115 2.91 17.51 -30.88
C GLU A 115 2.28 17.00 -29.57
N ASN A 116 2.50 15.71 -29.23
CA ASN A 116 1.93 15.06 -28.07
C ASN A 116 2.88 14.92 -26.86
N ILE A 117 4.16 15.29 -26.99
CA ILE A 117 5.17 15.16 -25.90
C ILE A 117 4.70 15.82 -24.60
N SER A 118 4.14 17.04 -24.68
CA SER A 118 3.67 17.76 -23.48
C SER A 118 2.53 17.01 -22.80
N THR A 119 1.59 16.46 -23.58
CA THR A 119 0.47 15.66 -23.07
C THR A 119 0.97 14.38 -22.41
N ILE A 120 1.91 13.68 -23.04
CA ILE A 120 2.54 12.47 -22.50
C ILE A 120 3.22 12.77 -21.16
N LEU A 121 4.03 13.84 -21.09
CA LEU A 121 4.75 14.22 -19.88
C LEU A 121 3.77 14.57 -18.74
N ASN A 122 2.72 15.33 -19.04
CA ASN A 122 1.68 15.66 -18.06
C ASN A 122 0.95 14.43 -17.54
N LEU A 123 0.67 13.45 -18.40
CA LEU A 123 0.06 12.18 -17.98
C LEU A 123 1.00 11.39 -17.07
N LYS A 124 2.29 11.25 -17.42
CA LYS A 124 3.29 10.59 -16.57
C LYS A 124 3.37 11.20 -15.17
N ILE A 125 3.43 12.54 -15.09
CA ILE A 125 3.45 13.26 -13.81
C ILE A 125 2.19 12.97 -12.99
N ARG A 126 1.01 13.04 -13.62
CA ARG A 126 -0.27 12.77 -12.93
C ARG A 126 -0.33 11.33 -12.41
N ILE A 127 0.13 10.37 -13.20
CA ILE A 127 0.22 8.97 -12.79
C ILE A 127 1.11 8.85 -11.54
N MET A 128 2.30 9.45 -11.55
CA MET A 128 3.24 9.35 -10.42
C MET A 128 2.68 10.01 -9.15
N ILE A 129 2.04 11.18 -9.27
CA ILE A 129 1.34 11.81 -8.13
C ILE A 129 0.31 10.84 -7.52
N LYS A 130 -0.49 10.17 -8.35
CA LYS A 130 -1.49 9.22 -7.87
C LYS A 130 -0.90 7.95 -7.27
N VAL A 131 0.22 7.47 -7.82
CA VAL A 131 0.99 6.36 -7.26
C VAL A 131 1.52 6.73 -5.87
N GLU A 132 2.03 7.95 -5.69
CA GLU A 132 2.46 8.44 -4.38
C GLU A 132 1.30 8.54 -3.40
N GLU A 133 0.16 9.11 -3.83
CA GLU A 133 -1.05 9.14 -3.00
C GLU A 133 -1.48 7.72 -2.58
N TYR A 134 -1.44 6.75 -3.48
CA TYR A 134 -1.75 5.36 -3.17
C TYR A 134 -0.75 4.75 -2.18
N ILE A 135 0.55 4.98 -2.36
CA ILE A 135 1.59 4.50 -1.45
C ILE A 135 1.40 5.10 -0.07
N ASP A 136 1.24 6.41 0.01
CA ASP A 136 1.11 7.13 1.26
C ASP A 136 -0.20 6.76 1.98
N ASN A 137 -1.28 6.40 1.26
CA ASN A 137 -2.52 5.96 1.90
C ASN A 137 -2.51 4.48 2.33
N VAL A 138 -1.93 3.59 1.53
CA VAL A 138 -2.01 2.14 1.73
C VAL A 138 -0.83 1.59 2.54
N PHE A 139 0.33 2.24 2.43
CA PHE A 139 1.61 1.79 2.96
C PHE A 139 2.26 2.84 3.88
N GLN A 140 1.45 3.65 4.58
CA GLN A 140 1.80 4.78 5.49
C GLN A 140 3.08 4.66 6.35
N PHE A 141 3.56 3.44 6.62
CA PHE A 141 4.70 3.16 7.51
C PHE A 141 5.76 2.26 6.86
N GLU A 142 5.69 2.04 5.55
CA GLU A 142 6.67 1.25 4.80
C GLU A 142 7.59 2.19 4.03
N GLU A 143 8.88 1.88 4.05
CA GLU A 143 9.87 2.61 3.26
C GLU A 143 9.56 2.43 1.77
N LYS A 144 9.71 3.50 0.99
CA LYS A 144 9.51 3.51 -0.47
C LYS A 144 10.67 2.80 -1.18
N SER A 145 10.82 1.50 -0.90
CA SER A 145 11.83 0.64 -1.53
C SER A 145 11.40 0.22 -2.94
N THR A 146 12.36 -0.23 -3.75
CA THR A 146 12.09 -0.82 -5.07
C THR A 146 11.12 -2.00 -4.98
N GLU A 147 11.17 -2.79 -3.91
CA GLU A 147 10.27 -3.92 -3.69
C GLU A 147 8.83 -3.48 -3.44
N LEU A 148 8.64 -2.37 -2.70
CA LEU A 148 7.32 -1.77 -2.51
C LEU A 148 6.77 -1.24 -3.84
N LEU A 149 7.60 -0.53 -4.61
CA LEU A 149 7.22 0.00 -5.92
C LEU A 149 6.87 -1.11 -6.91
N LEU A 150 7.61 -2.23 -6.89
CA LEU A 150 7.29 -3.42 -7.68
C LEU A 150 5.93 -3.99 -7.31
N LYS A 151 5.60 -4.05 -6.01
CA LYS A 151 4.29 -4.51 -5.55
C LYS A 151 3.16 -3.57 -6.00
N VAL A 152 3.39 -2.26 -5.94
CA VAL A 152 2.42 -1.26 -6.42
C VAL A 152 2.22 -1.40 -7.93
N TYR A 153 3.30 -1.55 -8.69
CA TYR A 153 3.24 -1.83 -10.12
C TYR A 153 2.40 -3.08 -10.41
N TYR A 154 2.62 -4.17 -9.69
CA TYR A 154 1.79 -5.38 -9.86
C TYR A 154 0.33 -5.19 -9.47
N ASP A 155 0.04 -4.46 -8.39
CA ASP A 155 -1.35 -4.16 -7.98
C ASP A 155 -2.11 -3.40 -9.09
N ILE A 156 -1.42 -2.50 -9.82
CA ILE A 156 -1.95 -1.75 -10.96
C ILE A 156 -2.07 -2.67 -12.18
N TYR A 157 -1.01 -3.43 -12.46
CA TYR A 157 -0.89 -4.33 -13.61
C TYR A 157 -1.97 -5.41 -13.62
N GLU A 158 -2.21 -6.08 -12.49
CA GLU A 158 -3.22 -7.14 -12.36
C GLU A 158 -4.63 -6.67 -12.74
N LYS A 159 -4.88 -5.35 -12.63
CA LYS A 159 -6.20 -4.75 -12.80
C LYS A 159 -6.31 -3.89 -14.06
N SER A 160 -5.22 -3.63 -14.76
CA SER A 160 -5.23 -2.90 -16.03
C SER A 160 -5.66 -3.81 -17.16
N PHE A 161 -6.72 -3.43 -17.88
CA PHE A 161 -7.25 -4.19 -19.01
C PHE A 161 -6.42 -4.02 -20.30
N ILE A 162 -5.62 -2.96 -20.39
CA ILE A 162 -4.84 -2.62 -21.58
C ILE A 162 -3.38 -3.04 -21.36
N ASN A 163 -3.00 -4.11 -22.05
CA ASN A 163 -1.70 -4.79 -22.00
C ASN A 163 -0.47 -3.86 -22.13
N ASN A 164 0.48 -4.04 -21.20
CA ASN A 164 1.93 -4.20 -21.40
C ASN A 164 2.76 -3.12 -22.11
N LEU A 165 2.26 -1.93 -22.42
CA LEU A 165 3.11 -0.88 -23.03
C LEU A 165 4.05 -0.20 -22.03
N ILE A 166 3.72 -0.24 -20.74
CA ILE A 166 4.51 0.42 -19.69
C ILE A 166 5.12 -0.69 -18.84
N LEU A 167 6.42 -0.94 -19.07
CA LEU A 167 7.18 -1.92 -18.32
C LEU A 167 7.49 -1.39 -16.92
N PHE A 168 7.89 -2.29 -16.03
CA PHE A 168 8.32 -1.89 -14.69
C PHE A 168 9.52 -0.92 -14.76
N ASP A 169 10.42 -1.09 -15.72
CA ASP A 169 11.55 -0.19 -15.91
C ASP A 169 11.10 1.24 -16.30
N ASP A 170 10.12 1.37 -17.20
CA ASP A 170 9.53 2.67 -17.55
C ASP A 170 8.86 3.32 -16.34
N PHE A 171 8.11 2.53 -15.57
CA PHE A 171 7.46 2.98 -14.34
C PHE A 171 8.48 3.51 -13.32
N MET A 172 9.58 2.78 -13.12
CA MET A 172 10.66 3.17 -12.22
C MET A 172 11.38 4.42 -12.70
N GLU A 173 11.62 4.55 -14.01
CA GLU A 173 12.21 5.75 -14.59
C GLU A 173 11.35 6.98 -14.28
N TRP A 174 10.02 6.88 -14.44
CA TRP A 174 9.13 8.02 -14.19
C TRP A 174 9.02 8.36 -12.71
N TYR A 175 9.17 7.38 -11.82
CA TYR A 175 9.11 7.58 -10.38
C TYR A 175 10.36 8.26 -9.80
N LEU A 176 11.52 8.07 -10.43
CA LEU A 176 12.81 8.57 -9.96
C LEU A 176 13.20 9.95 -10.55
N LEU A 177 12.45 10.45 -11.53
CA LEU A 177 12.65 11.73 -12.21
C LEU A 177 11.77 12.84 -11.62
#